data_AF-A0A2V8QVY7-F1
#
_entry.id   AF-A0A2V8QVY7-F1
#
_cell.length_a   1.000
_cell.length_b   1.000
_cell.length_c   1.000
_cell.angle_alpha   90.00
_cell.angle_beta   90.00
_cell.angle_gamma   90.00
#
_symmetry.space_group_name_H-M   'P 1'
#
loop_
_entity.id
_entity.type
_entity.pdbx_description
1 polymer ?
#
loop_
_entity_poly.entity_id
_entity_poly.type
_entity_poly.pdbx_seq_one_letter_code
_entity_poly.pdbx_strand_id
1 'polypeptide(L)' 'MRERTIAEYHDMLAADEGLTAEFFARLKGAMRARLLLYGDREIGVALRPHLLTRAQYERLAHASQILAGAFEKVGAAL' A
#
# COMPACT_ATOMS: atom_id res chain seq x y z
N MET A 1 -4.68 -19.80 5.35
CA MET A 1 -5.31 -18.64 6.03
C MET A 1 -5.23 -17.38 5.18
N ARG A 2 -4.03 -16.89 4.82
CA ARG A 2 -3.84 -15.68 3.99
C ARG A 2 -4.62 -15.66 2.67
N GLU A 3 -4.56 -16.75 1.90
CA GLU A 3 -5.24 -16.84 0.59
C GLU A 3 -6.76 -16.74 0.71
N ARG A 4 -7.33 -17.33 1.77
CA ARG A 4 -8.77 -17.21 2.05
C ARG A 4 -9.17 -15.77 2.37
N THR A 5 -8.39 -15.07 3.20
CA THR A 5 -8.67 -13.66 3.52
C THR A 5 -8.50 -12.75 2.30
N ILE A 6 -7.58 -13.07 1.39
CA ILE A 6 -7.46 -12.37 0.10
C ILE A 6 -8.70 -12.59 -0.77
N ALA A 7 -9.19 -13.83 -0.86
CA ALA A 7 -10.42 -14.13 -1.59
C ALA A 7 -11.62 -13.40 -0.99
N GLU A 8 -11.82 -13.49 0.33
CA GLU A 8 -12.88 -12.78 1.06
C GLU A 8 -12.82 -11.26 0.81
N TYR A 9 -11.63 -10.66 0.81
CA TYR A 9 -11.44 -9.25 0.49
C TYR A 9 -11.87 -8.91 -0.95
N HIS A 10 -11.51 -9.76 -1.92
CA HIS A 10 -11.90 -9.55 -3.31
C HIS A 10 -13.40 -9.73 -3.53
N ASP A 11 -14.03 -10.70 -2.84
CA ASP A 11 -15.47 -10.90 -2.87
C ASP A 11 -16.21 -9.69 -2.29
N MET A 12 -15.71 -9.12 -1.18
CA MET A 12 -16.24 -7.89 -0.60
C MET A 12 -16.13 -6.70 -1.57
N LEU A 13 -15.00 -6.53 -2.25
CA LEU A 13 -14.84 -5.47 -3.25
C LEU A 13 -15.77 -5.68 -4.44
N ALA A 14 -15.93 -6.91 -4.92
CA ALA A 14 -16.79 -7.20 -6.06
C ALA A 14 -18.28 -6.96 -5.75
N ALA A 15 -18.68 -7.16 -4.49
CA ALA A 15 -20.04 -6.95 -4.02
C ALA A 15 -20.34 -5.50 -3.60
N ASP A 16 -19.34 -4.61 -3.56
CA ASP A 16 -19.52 -3.22 -3.10
C ASP A 16 -20.07 -2.32 -4.22
N GLU A 17 -21.38 -2.06 -4.18
CA GLU A 17 -22.07 -1.16 -5.10
C GLU A 17 -21.59 0.30 -5.02
N GLY A 18 -20.89 0.68 -3.94
CA GLY A 18 -20.29 2.00 -3.75
C GLY A 18 -19.04 2.24 -4.60
N LEU A 19 -18.45 1.19 -5.19
CA LEU A 19 -17.32 1.28 -6.11
C LEU A 19 -17.76 1.70 -7.52
N THR A 20 -18.41 2.86 -7.60
CA THR A 20 -18.93 3.42 -8.85
C THR A 20 -17.83 4.03 -9.73
N ALA A 21 -18.15 4.26 -11.01
CA ALA A 21 -17.26 5.00 -11.90
C ALA A 21 -16.90 6.40 -11.37
N GLU A 22 -17.84 7.08 -10.71
CA GLU A 22 -17.61 8.38 -10.08
C GLU A 22 -16.63 8.28 -8.91
N PHE A 23 -16.79 7.25 -8.07
CA PHE A 23 -15.84 6.97 -6.98
C PHE A 23 -14.41 6.82 -7.53
N PHE A 24 -14.23 6.02 -8.59
CA PHE A 24 -12.92 5.83 -9.20
C PHE A 24 -12.38 7.10 -9.87
N ALA A 25 -13.24 7.92 -10.48
CA ALA A 25 -12.83 9.21 -11.05
C ALA A 25 -12.30 10.15 -9.94
N ARG A 26 -12.99 10.23 -8.80
CA ARG A 26 -12.56 11.01 -7.64
C ARG A 26 -11.26 10.49 -7.05
N LEU A 27 -11.11 9.17 -6.92
CA LEU A 27 -9.88 8.54 -6.46
C LEU A 27 -8.69 8.91 -7.35
N LYS A 28 -8.84 8.78 -8.68
CA LYS A 28 -7.80 9.15 -9.66
C LYS A 28 -7.47 10.63 -9.59
N GLY A 29 -8.47 11.51 -9.44
CA GLY A 29 -8.25 12.93 -9.24
C GLY A 29 -7.40 13.22 -8.00
N ALA A 30 -7.68 12.56 -6.88
CA ALA A 30 -6.90 12.70 -5.65
C ALA A 30 -5.48 12.13 -5.78
N MET A 31 -5.27 11.05 -6.53
CA MET A 31 -3.94 10.50 -6.81
C MET A 31 -3.09 11.48 -7.62
N ARG A 32 -3.67 12.08 -8.67
CA ARG A 32 -3.00 13.12 -9.46
C ARG A 32 -2.60 14.32 -8.61
N ALA A 33 -3.54 14.82 -7.80
CA ALA A 33 -3.30 15.96 -6.91
C ALA A 33 -2.17 15.70 -5.88
N ARG A 34 -1.94 14.44 -5.52
CA ARG A 34 -0.89 14.03 -4.56
C ARG A 34 0.40 13.55 -5.22
N LEU A 35 0.55 13.74 -6.53
CA LEU A 35 1.70 13.28 -7.31
C LEU A 35 1.94 11.75 -7.18
N LEU A 36 0.87 10.98 -6.97
CA LEU A 36 0.91 9.52 -6.93
C LEU A 36 0.86 8.95 -8.35
N LEU A 37 1.73 9.47 -9.23
CA LEU A 37 1.84 9.08 -10.63
C LEU A 37 3.29 8.75 -10.99
N TYR A 38 3.47 7.78 -11.87
CA TYR A 38 4.71 7.50 -12.58
C TYR A 38 4.51 7.87 -14.06
N GLY A 39 4.96 9.07 -14.44
CA GLY A 39 4.53 9.71 -15.68
C GLY A 39 3.01 9.94 -15.65
N ASP A 40 2.30 9.42 -16.64
CA ASP A 40 0.83 9.48 -16.68
C ASP A 40 0.13 8.30 -15.99
N ARG A 41 0.88 7.34 -15.44
CA ARG A 41 0.34 6.12 -14.83
C ARG A 41 0.17 6.27 -13.33
N GLU A 42 -0.98 5.91 -12.77
CA GLU A 42 -1.18 5.93 -11.32
C GLU A 42 -0.25 4.95 -10.58
N ILE A 43 0.39 5.41 -9.49
CA ILE A 43 1.19 4.57 -8.59
C ILE A 43 0.20 3.76 -7.73
N GLY A 44 0.08 2.47 -8.02
CA GLY A 44 -0.82 1.57 -7.29
C GLY A 44 -1.84 0.93 -8.21
N VAL A 45 -1.37 0.07 -9.13
CA VAL A 45 -2.19 -0.57 -10.16
C VAL A 45 -3.14 -1.62 -9.60
N ALA A 46 -3.01 -1.97 -8.31
CA ALA A 46 -3.96 -2.82 -7.64
C ALA A 46 -4.07 -2.45 -6.16
N LEU A 47 -5.31 -2.38 -5.67
CA LEU A 47 -5.63 -2.55 -4.26
C LEU A 47 -5.28 -4.00 -3.88
N ARG A 48 -3.97 -4.32 -3.81
CA ARG A 48 -3.48 -5.54 -3.18
C ARG A 48 -2.99 -5.14 -1.80
N PRO A 49 -3.89 -5.00 -0.81
CA PRO A 49 -3.46 -4.75 0.54
C PRO A 49 -2.56 -5.90 0.97
N HIS A 50 -1.36 -5.57 1.43
CA HIS A 50 -0.55 -6.51 2.17
C HIS A 50 -1.21 -6.66 3.54
N LEU A 51 -2.05 -7.68 3.66
CA LEU A 51 -2.73 -8.00 4.91
C LEU A 51 -1.71 -8.50 5.92
N LEU A 52 -1.39 -7.65 6.89
CA LEU A 52 -0.46 -7.91 7.98
C LEU A 52 -1.22 -7.80 9.29
N THR A 53 -0.92 -8.69 10.24
CA THR A 53 -1.33 -8.46 11.63
C THR A 53 -0.56 -7.28 12.20
N ARG A 54 -1.10 -6.65 13.26
CA ARG A 54 -0.41 -5.58 13.98
C ARG A 54 1.01 -5.99 14.41
N ALA A 55 1.16 -7.18 14.98
CA ALA A 55 2.46 -7.70 15.41
C ALA A 55 3.43 -7.89 14.24
N GLN A 56 2.95 -8.33 13.07
CA GLN A 56 3.79 -8.44 11.86
C GLN A 56 4.24 -7.06 11.37
N TYR A 57 3.34 -6.07 11.37
CA TYR A 57 3.67 -4.70 11.01
C TYR A 57 4.70 -4.09 11.96
N GLU A 58 4.50 -4.21 13.27
CA GLU A 58 5.41 -3.68 14.29
C GLU A 58 6.81 -4.30 14.17
N ARG A 59 6.88 -5.62 13.92
CA ARG A 59 8.16 -6.29 13.69
C ARG A 59 8.87 -5.76 12.45
N LEU A 60 8.15 -5.56 11.34
CA LEU A 60 8.72 -5.02 10.10
C LEU A 60 9.20 -3.57 10.29
N ALA A 61 8.40 -2.74 10.96
CA ALA A 61 8.75 -1.36 11.25
C ALA A 61 10.01 -1.26 12.11
N HIS A 62 10.09 -2.06 13.18
CA HIS A 62 11.25 -2.09 14.07
C HIS A 62 12.52 -2.54 13.34
N ALA A 63 12.44 -3.61 12.54
CA ALA A 63 13.59 -4.08 11.76
C ALA A 63 14.05 -3.02 10.74
N SER A 64 13.11 -2.34 10.08
CA SER A 64 13.42 -1.29 9.10
C SER A 64 14.12 -0.10 9.74
N GLN A 65 13.72 0.30 10.95
CA GLN A 65 14.37 1.37 11.71
C GLN A 65 15.83 1.03 12.05
N ILE A 66 16.10 -0.21 12.48
CA ILE A 66 17.47 -0.65 12.77
C ILE A 66 18.34 -0.58 11.51
N LEU A 67 17.84 -1.08 10.38
CA LEU A 67 18.57 -1.06 9.12
C LEU A 67 18.84 0.36 8.63
N ALA A 68 17.85 1.24 8.69
CA ALA A 68 18.00 2.65 8.33
C ALA A 68 19.10 3.32 9.17
N GLY A 69 19.06 3.15 10.50
CA GLY A 69 20.08 3.70 11.38
C GLY A 69 21.48 3.10 11.16
N ALA A 70 21.57 1.82 10.76
CA ALA A 70 22.84 1.21 10.38
C ALA A 70 23.39 1.81 9.07
N PHE A 71 22.54 2.00 8.06
CA PHE A 71 22.93 2.60 6.79
C PHE A 71 23.36 4.06 6.93
N GLU A 72 22.70 4.84 7.79
CA GLU A 72 23.14 6.21 8.11
C GLU A 72 24.56 6.24 8.69
N LYS A 73 24.86 5.34 9.62
CA LYS A 73 26.21 5.24 10.22
C LYS A 73 27.28 4.84 9.21
N VAL A 74 26.97 3.86 8.34
CA VAL A 74 27.90 3.43 7.29
C VAL A 74 28.11 4.55 6.28
N GLY A 75 27.03 5.21 5.84
CA GLY A 75 27.11 6.33 4.90
C GLY A 75 27.89 7.53 5.44
N ALA A 76 27.81 7.80 6.74
CA ALA A 76 28.60 8.86 7.38
C ALA A 76 30.08 8.52 7.56
N ALA A 77 30.47 7.24 7.44
CA ALA A 77 31.83 6.77 7.58
C ALA A 77 32.57 6.61 6.22
N LEU A 78 31.86 6.79 5.10
CA LEU A 78 32.38 6.79 3.74
C LEU A 78 32.63 8.22 3.25
#